data_AF-A0A6J6WLJ6-F1
#
_entry.id   AF-A0A6J6WLJ6-F1
#
_cell.length_a   1.000
_cell.length_b   1.000
_cell.length_c   1.000
_cell.angle_alpha   90.00
_cell.angle_beta   90.00
_cell.angle_gamma   90.00
#
_symmetry.space_group_name_H-M   'P 1'
#
loop_
_entity.id
_entity.type
_entity.pdbx_description
1 polymer ?
#
loop_
_entity_poly.entity_id
_entity_poly.type
_entity_poly.pdbx_seq_one_letter_code
_entity_poly.pdbx_strand_id
1 'polypeptide(L)' 'MEVVISHNTGISEGWVGQFDGPKIQLVMDQGYSAPSAKIVTAGVRLYGLVAGELFFAYDMAAEGQELQAHIWSSLERQSD' A
#
# COMPACT_ATOMS: atom_id res chain seq x y z
N MET A 1 2.74 2.67 13.43
CA MET A 1 2.44 3.75 12.47
C MET A 1 1.14 3.41 11.78
N GLU A 2 0.34 4.43 11.51
CA GLU A 2 -0.99 4.32 10.91
C GLU A 2 -1.04 5.24 9.68
N VAL A 3 -1.69 4.78 8.61
CA VAL A 3 -1.82 5.54 7.36
C VAL A 3 -3.26 5.43 6.86
N VAL A 4 -3.84 6.54 6.42
CA VAL A 4 -5.13 6.57 5.76
C VAL A 4 -4.94 7.05 4.33
N ILE A 5 -5.45 6.28 3.37
CA ILE A 5 -5.36 6.57 1.94
C ILE A 5 -6.75 6.55 1.34
N SER A 6 -7.10 7.59 0.57
CA SER A 6 -8.32 7.62 -0.23
C SER A 6 -7.96 7.55 -1.70
N HIS A 7 -8.64 6.66 -2.43
CA HIS A 7 -8.45 6.45 -3.86
C HIS A 7 -9.60 7.06 -4.65
N ASN A 8 -9.29 7.59 -5.83
CA ASN A 8 -10.29 8.10 -6.77
C ASN A 8 -11.23 7.01 -7.31
N THR A 9 -10.94 5.74 -7.06
CA THR A 9 -11.78 4.57 -7.40
C THR A 9 -12.92 4.33 -6.41
N GLY A 10 -13.10 5.19 -5.40
CA GLY A 10 -14.18 5.08 -4.41
C GLY A 10 -13.85 4.17 -3.24
N ILE A 11 -12.57 4.01 -2.92
CA ILE A 11 -12.07 3.21 -1.79
C ILE A 11 -11.34 4.15 -0.82
N SER A 12 -11.52 3.94 0.48
CA SER A 12 -10.65 4.52 1.51
C SER A 12 -10.13 3.42 2.42
N GLU A 13 -8.85 3.45 2.73
CA GLU A 13 -8.13 2.34 3.35
C GLU A 13 -7.36 2.85 4.57
N GLY A 14 -7.55 2.18 5.70
CA GLY A 14 -6.74 2.29 6.91
C GLY A 14 -5.68 1.20 6.93
N TRP A 15 -4.45 1.60 7.25
CA TRP A 15 -3.27 0.75 7.27
C TRP A 15 -2.58 0.86 8.62
N VAL A 16 -2.11 -0.28 9.14
CA VAL A 16 -1.35 -0.34 10.39
C VAL A 16 -0.06 -1.11 10.18
N GLY A 17 1.02 -0.66 10.83
CA GLY A 17 2.26 -1.42 10.85
C GLY A 17 3.40 -0.71 11.56
N GLN A 18 4.62 -1.06 11.17
CA GLN A 18 5.84 -0.66 11.88
C GLN A 18 6.91 -0.18 10.91
N PHE A 19 7.83 0.62 11.45
CA PHE A 19 9.07 0.98 10.76
C PHE A 19 10.25 0.33 11.49
N ASP A 20 11.29 0.02 10.72
CA ASP A 20 12.54 -0.58 11.18
C ASP A 20 13.67 0.03 10.33
N GLY A 21 14.30 1.06 10.87
CA GLY A 21 15.26 1.90 10.14
C GLY A 21 14.65 2.47 8.85
N PRO A 22 15.26 2.21 7.67
CA PRO A 22 14.78 2.72 6.39
C PRO A 22 13.61 1.92 5.78
N LYS A 23 13.06 0.93 6.49
CA LYS A 23 12.00 0.03 6.01
C LYS A 23 10.69 0.30 6.75
N ILE A 24 9.58 0.32 6.03
CA ILE A 24 8.21 0.39 6.56
C ILE A 24 7.43 -0.80 6.04
N GLN A 25 6.71 -1.49 6.92
CA GLN A 25 5.79 -2.57 6.57
C GLN A 25 4.40 -2.24 7.11
N LEU A 26 3.40 -2.32 6.25
CA LEU A 26 2.00 -2.05 6.58
C LEU A 26 1.12 -3.20 6.11
N VAL A 27 0.09 -3.49 6.88
CA VAL A 27 -1.02 -4.38 6.52
C VAL A 27 -2.31 -3.56 6.54
N MET A 28 -3.20 -3.85 5.61
CA MET A 28 -4.53 -3.24 5.58
C MET A 28 -5.30 -3.68 6.83
N ASP A 29 -5.81 -2.72 7.59
CA ASP A 29 -6.62 -2.98 8.78
C ASP A 29 -8.11 -2.97 8.42
N GLN A 30 -8.56 -1.88 7.78
CA GLN A 30 -9.95 -1.73 7.35
C GLN A 30 -10.05 -0.90 6.07
N GLY A 31 -11.03 -1.22 5.22
CA GLY A 31 -11.38 -0.43 4.05
C GLY A 31 -12.86 -0.08 4.02
N TYR A 32 -13.18 1.10 3.51
CA TYR A 32 -14.50 1.45 3.00
C TYR A 32 -14.50 1.34 1.48
N SER A 33 -15.57 0.78 0.91
CA SER A 33 -15.79 0.72 -0.54
C SER A 33 -17.16 1.29 -0.89
N ALA A 34 -17.19 2.25 -1.81
CA ALA A 34 -18.43 2.73 -2.39
C ALA A 34 -19.13 1.62 -3.21
N PRO A 35 -20.44 1.71 -3.48
CA PRO A 35 -21.19 0.65 -4.18
C PRO A 35 -20.66 0.29 -5.57
N SER A 36 -19.97 1.21 -6.25
CA SER A 36 -19.39 1.00 -7.59
C SER A 36 -17.93 0.55 -7.56
N ALA A 37 -17.30 0.44 -6.39
CA ALA A 37 -15.88 0.14 -6.27
C ALA A 37 -15.59 -1.36 -6.40
N LYS A 38 -14.42 -1.69 -6.92
CA LYS A 38 -13.86 -3.05 -6.85
C LYS A 38 -13.30 -3.27 -5.46
N ILE A 39 -13.86 -4.21 -4.71
CA ILE A 39 -13.55 -4.35 -3.28
C ILE A 39 -12.15 -4.95 -3.11
N VAL A 40 -11.32 -4.24 -2.37
CA VAL A 40 -10.04 -4.74 -1.84
C VAL A 40 -10.31 -5.37 -0.49
N THR A 41 -9.92 -6.63 -0.32
CA THR A 41 -10.22 -7.41 0.89
C THR A 41 -9.01 -7.57 1.80
N ALA A 42 -7.80 -7.46 1.26
CA ALA A 42 -6.56 -7.44 2.03
C ALA A 42 -5.46 -6.74 1.24
N GLY A 43 -4.47 -6.23 1.96
CA GLY A 43 -3.31 -5.62 1.33
C GLY A 43 -2.09 -5.61 2.23
N VAL A 44 -0.92 -5.69 1.62
CA VAL A 44 0.38 -5.54 2.29
C VAL A 44 1.22 -4.55 1.51
N ARG A 45 1.76 -3.53 2.19
CA ARG A 45 2.66 -2.54 1.60
C ARG A 45 4.02 -2.64 2.25
N LEU A 46 5.06 -2.67 1.43
CA LEU A 46 6.45 -2.58 1.84
C LEU A 46 7.05 -1.32 1.21
N TYR A 47 7.71 -0.50 2.03
CA TYR A 47 8.51 0.62 1.57
C TYR A 47 9.93 0.46 2.12
N GLY A 48 10.93 0.80 1.32
CA GLY A 48 12.33 0.71 1.73
C GLY A 48 13.18 1.77 1.05
N LEU A 49 14.01 2.46 1.83
CA LEU A 49 15.08 3.28 1.27
C LEU A 49 16.28 2.39 0.90
N VAL A 50 16.58 2.28 -0.39
CA VAL A 50 17.70 1.48 -0.92
C VAL A 50 18.52 2.34 -1.85
N ALA A 51 19.82 2.47 -1.58
CA ALA A 51 20.74 3.28 -2.39
C ALA A 51 20.27 4.74 -2.66
N GLY A 52 19.47 5.33 -1.75
CA GLY A 52 18.95 6.68 -1.88
C GLY A 52 17.60 6.80 -2.61
N GLU A 53 17.10 5.70 -3.18
CA GLU A 53 15.80 5.61 -3.82
C GLU A 53 14.75 5.01 -2.88
N LEU A 54 13.49 5.41 -3.07
CA LEU A 54 12.35 4.81 -2.37
C LEU A 54 11.81 3.64 -3.19
N PHE A 55 12.08 2.43 -2.74
CA PHE A 55 11.45 1.21 -3.25
C PHE A 55 10.10 1.02 -2.57
N PHE A 56 9.10 0.59 -3.33
CA PHE A 56 7.81 0.17 -2.78
C PHE A 56 7.24 -1.03 -3.51
N ALA A 57 6.49 -1.84 -2.76
CA ALA A 57 5.67 -2.91 -3.27
C ALA A 57 4.31 -2.89 -2.57
N TYR A 58 3.27 -3.25 -3.32
CA TYR A 58 1.91 -3.43 -2.84
C TYR A 58 1.37 -4.76 -3.36
N ASP A 59 1.11 -5.66 -2.43
CA ASP A 59 0.39 -6.91 -2.68
C ASP A 59 -1.08 -6.71 -2.29
N MET A 60 -1.99 -7.20 -3.12
CA MET A 60 -3.43 -6.94 -3.00
C MET A 60 -4.24 -8.22 -3.19
N ALA A 61 -5.21 -8.44 -2.31
CA ALA A 61 -6.31 -9.38 -2.53
C ALA A 61 -7.56 -8.59 -2.94
N ALA A 62 -8.11 -8.88 -4.11
CA ALA A 62 -9.27 -8.21 -4.67
C ALA A 62 -9.91 -9.09 -5.75
N GLU A 63 -11.19 -8.85 -6.07
CA GLU A 63 -11.88 -9.50 -7.19
C GLU A 63 -11.79 -11.04 -7.16
N GLY A 64 -11.86 -11.63 -5.95
CA GLY A 64 -11.78 -13.08 -5.74
C GLY A 64 -10.38 -13.69 -5.82
N GLN A 65 -9.35 -12.88 -6.02
CA GLN A 65 -7.95 -13.30 -6.02
C GLN A 65 -7.37 -13.25 -4.60
N GLU A 66 -6.56 -14.26 -4.26
CA GLU A 66 -5.76 -14.25 -3.03
C GLU A 66 -4.68 -13.17 -3.09
N LEU A 67 -4.14 -12.83 -1.90
CA LEU A 67 -3.10 -11.81 -1.74
C LEU A 67 -1.88 -12.14 -2.60
N GLN A 68 -1.60 -11.28 -3.57
CA GLN A 68 -0.50 -11.44 -4.51
C GLN A 68 0.04 -10.09 -4.98
N ALA A 69 1.20 -10.11 -5.63
CA ALA A 69 1.84 -8.91 -6.16
C ALA A 69 0.90 -8.13 -7.10
N HIS A 70 0.65 -6.86 -6.77
CA HIS A 70 -0.17 -5.97 -7.58
C HIS A 70 0.68 -4.91 -8.29
N ILE A 71 1.45 -4.12 -7.55
CA ILE A 71 2.35 -3.10 -8.10
C ILE A 71 3.64 -3.00 -7.30
N TRP A 72 4.73 -2.63 -7.96
CA TRP A 72 6.00 -2.28 -7.33
C TRP A 72 6.76 -1.31 -8.23
N SER A 73 7.63 -0.49 -7.63
CA SER A 73 8.56 0.39 -8.34
C SER A 73 9.63 0.91 -7.38
N SER A 74 10.63 1.61 -7.91
CA SER A 74 11.42 2.59 -7.18
C SER A 74 11.05 4.02 -7.58
N LEU A 75 11.39 4.98 -6.73
CA LEU A 75 11.27 6.42 -6.98
C LEU A 75 12.61 7.08 -6.61
N GLU A 76 13.20 7.78 -7.58
CA GLU A 76 14.39 8.60 -7.36
C GLU A 76 14.05 9.83 -6.51
N ARG A 77 14.94 10.16 -5.57
CA ARG A 77 14.83 11.40 -4.81
C ARG A 77 15.00 12.59 -5.75
N GLN A 78 13.98 13.41 -5.85
CA GLN A 78 14.08 14.69 -6.54
C GLN A 78 14.83 15.69 -5.63
N SER A 79 15.79 16.40 -6.22
CA SER A 79 16.44 17.57 -5.63
C SER A 79 16.07 18.77 -6.51
N ASP A 80 15.67 19.88 -5.89
CA ASP A 80 15.38 21.14 -6.57
C ASP A 80 16.62 21.72 -7.30
#